data_AF-A0A845ZP29-F1
#
_entry.id   AF-A0A845ZP29-F1
#
_cell.length_a   1.000
_cell.length_b   1.000
_cell.length_c   1.000
_cell.angle_alpha   90.00
_cell.angle_beta   90.00
_cell.angle_gamma   90.00
#
_symmetry.space_group_name_H-M   'P 1'
#
loop_
_entity.id
_entity.type
_entity.pdbx_description
1 polymer ?
#
loop_
_entity_poly.entity_id
_entity_poly.type
_entity_poly.pdbx_seq_one_letter_code
_entity_poly.pdbx_strand_id
1 'polypeptide(L)'
;MKKIKILNKRTLSYLPKILDDADVYIGRPSVLGNPYKVKASSRDEVIQLYRKWLWGRIQANDAAVIAELKRIKKLVLSDKQVNLVCWCTPKPCHGEIVKKCIEWAIEVDKF
;
A
#
# COMPACT_ATOMS: atom_id res chain seq x y z
N MET A 1 0.97 -16.99 -8.16
CA MET A 1 1.82 -15.92 -7.60
C MET A 1 0.92 -14.78 -7.11
N LYS A 2 1.11 -14.27 -5.88
CA LYS A 2 0.23 -13.25 -5.28
C LYS A 2 0.21 -11.97 -6.16
N LYS A 3 -0.98 -11.60 -6.66
CA LYS A 3 -1.21 -10.61 -7.72
C LYS A 3 -1.18 -9.16 -7.21
N ILE A 4 -0.08 -8.70 -6.59
CA ILE A 4 0.08 -7.31 -6.13
C ILE A 4 1.22 -6.60 -6.86
N LYS A 5 0.89 -5.52 -7.57
CA LYS A 5 1.85 -4.60 -8.22
C LYS A 5 1.77 -3.21 -7.59
N ILE A 6 2.83 -2.42 -7.77
CA ILE A 6 2.85 -1.01 -7.37
C ILE A 6 2.96 -0.17 -8.63
N LEU A 7 1.99 0.70 -8.86
CA LEU A 7 1.91 1.51 -10.07
C LEU A 7 2.10 3.00 -9.76
N ASN A 8 2.71 3.71 -10.71
CA ASN A 8 2.88 5.16 -10.59
C ASN A 8 1.56 5.86 -10.93
N LYS A 9 1.08 6.71 -10.03
CA LYS A 9 -0.14 7.51 -10.27
C LYS A 9 -0.02 8.43 -11.49
N ARG A 10 1.16 8.97 -11.79
CA ARG A 10 1.45 9.79 -12.99
C ARG A 10 1.28 9.01 -14.28
N THR A 11 1.62 7.72 -14.30
CA THR A 11 1.53 6.93 -15.54
C THR A 11 0.11 6.39 -15.74
N LEU A 12 -0.59 6.09 -14.65
CA LEU A 12 -2.00 5.66 -14.69
C LEU A 12 -2.96 6.73 -15.24
N SER A 13 -2.65 8.03 -15.11
CA SER A 13 -3.50 9.08 -15.68
C SER A 13 -3.50 9.14 -17.22
N TYR A 14 -2.58 8.42 -17.88
CA TYR A 14 -2.45 8.39 -19.35
C TYR A 14 -2.84 7.04 -19.96
N LEU A 15 -3.20 6.05 -19.14
CA LEU A 15 -3.71 4.78 -19.65
C LEU A 15 -5.18 4.95 -20.03
N PRO A 16 -5.63 4.39 -21.18
CA PRO A 16 -7.06 4.31 -21.47
C PRO A 16 -7.74 3.66 -20.28
N LYS A 17 -8.85 4.27 -19.84
CA LYS A 17 -9.50 4.08 -18.54
C LYS A 17 -10.03 2.65 -18.36
N ILE A 18 -9.13 1.70 -18.16
CA ILE A 18 -9.36 0.35 -17.64
C ILE A 18 -8.80 0.37 -16.21
N LEU A 19 -9.30 1.30 -15.39
CA LEU A 19 -9.06 1.23 -13.95
C LEU A 19 -10.06 0.19 -13.44
N ASP A 20 -9.65 -1.07 -13.36
CA ASP A 20 -10.41 -2.12 -12.66
C ASP A 20 -10.56 -1.70 -11.18
N ASP A 21 -11.59 -2.19 -10.50
CA ASP A 21 -11.90 -1.89 -9.09
C ASP A 21 -10.75 -2.23 -8.11
N ALA A 22 -9.71 -2.90 -8.60
CA ALA A 22 -8.55 -3.36 -7.86
C ALA A 22 -7.35 -2.37 -7.86
N ASP A 23 -7.50 -1.18 -8.45
CA ASP A 23 -6.54 -0.08 -8.36
C ASP A 23 -6.72 0.72 -7.05
N VAL A 24 -5.87 0.45 -6.06
CA VAL A 24 -5.99 1.03 -4.71
C VAL A 24 -4.98 2.16 -4.51
N TYR A 25 -5.47 3.38 -4.32
CA TYR A 25 -4.63 4.54 -4.03
C TYR A 25 -4.09 4.53 -2.59
N ILE A 26 -2.77 4.39 -2.45
CA ILE A 26 -2.07 4.37 -1.16
C ILE A 26 -1.19 5.62 -0.94
N GLY A 27 -1.28 6.62 -1.82
CA GLY A 27 -0.60 7.90 -1.66
C GLY A 27 -1.33 8.81 -0.65
N ARG A 28 -0.66 9.87 -0.18
CA ARG A 28 -1.32 10.88 0.66
C ARG A 28 -2.47 11.57 -0.10
N PRO A 29 -3.60 11.89 0.56
CA PRO A 29 -3.89 11.73 1.99
C PRO A 29 -4.61 10.41 2.38
N SER A 30 -4.39 9.29 1.68
CA SER A 30 -5.07 8.03 2.02
C SER A 30 -4.65 7.47 3.38
N VAL A 31 -5.47 6.56 3.93
CA VAL A 31 -5.27 5.90 5.23
C VAL A 31 -3.92 5.16 5.30
N LEU A 32 -3.46 4.58 4.18
CA LEU A 32 -2.16 3.91 4.09
C LEU A 32 -1.05 4.83 3.54
N GLY A 33 -1.31 6.13 3.40
CA GLY A 33 -0.32 7.11 2.97
C GLY A 33 0.82 7.24 3.97
N ASN A 34 2.07 7.24 3.48
CA ASN A 34 3.21 7.48 4.36
C ASN A 34 3.11 8.88 5.01
N PRO A 35 3.06 9.02 6.35
CA PRO A 35 2.98 10.33 7.00
C PRO A 35 4.33 11.10 6.93
N TYR A 36 5.44 10.39 6.73
CA TYR A 36 6.79 10.97 6.66
C TYR A 36 7.11 11.52 5.27
N LYS A 37 7.76 12.69 5.22
CA LYS A 37 8.16 13.38 3.99
C LYS A 37 9.68 13.35 3.85
N VAL A 38 10.18 13.20 2.62
CA VAL A 38 11.62 13.12 2.26
C VAL A 38 12.34 14.48 2.37
N LYS A 39 11.89 15.41 3.23
CA LYS A 39 12.42 16.80 3.24
C LYS A 39 13.83 16.91 3.82
N ALA A 40 14.14 16.11 4.85
CA ALA A 40 15.43 16.11 5.54
C ALA A 40 16.01 14.69 5.71
N SER A 41 15.28 13.68 5.23
CA SER A 41 15.61 12.26 5.38
C SER A 41 15.70 11.60 4.02
N SER A 42 16.50 10.55 3.91
CA SER A 42 16.54 9.73 2.70
C SER A 42 15.19 9.02 2.46
N ARG A 43 14.96 8.56 1.22
CA ARG A 43 13.76 7.76 0.90
C ARG A 43 13.69 6.49 1.73
N ASP A 44 14.82 5.85 1.96
CA ASP A 44 14.89 4.61 2.71
C ASP A 44 14.58 4.83 4.18
N GLU A 45 15.09 5.91 4.78
CA GLU A 45 14.72 6.30 6.16
C GLU A 45 13.21 6.48 6.32
N VAL A 46 12.56 7.26 5.44
CA VAL A 46 11.11 7.49 5.57
C VAL A 46 10.29 6.21 5.30
N ILE A 47 10.83 5.25 4.54
CA ILE A 47 10.20 3.93 4.33
C ILE A 47 10.38 3.07 5.58
N GLN A 48 11.53 3.11 6.25
CA GLN A 48 11.72 2.39 7.52
C GLN A 48 10.85 2.99 8.64
N LEU A 49 10.73 4.31 8.70
CA LEU A 49 9.79 4.99 9.61
C LEU A 49 8.35 4.57 9.31
N TYR A 50 7.96 4.51 8.03
CA TYR A 50 6.65 4.03 7.63
C TYR A 50 6.40 2.58 8.05
N ARG A 51 7.39 1.70 7.90
CA ARG A 51 7.28 0.30 8.35
C ARG A 51 6.97 0.22 9.84
N LYS A 52 7.71 0.97 10.67
CA LYS A 52 7.47 1.03 12.12
C LYS A 52 6.09 1.62 12.42
N TRP A 53 5.70 2.67 11.73
CA TRP A 53 4.40 3.32 11.87
C TRP A 53 3.25 2.36 11.56
N LEU A 54 3.27 1.70 10.39
CA LEU A 54 2.20 0.79 9.97
C LEU A 54 2.04 -0.37 10.95
N TRP A 55 3.16 -0.95 11.40
CA TRP A 55 3.15 -1.98 12.43
C TRP A 55 2.57 -1.48 13.75
N GLY A 56 2.94 -0.28 14.19
CA GLY A 56 2.36 0.34 15.38
C GLY A 56 0.85 0.58 15.28
N ARG A 57 0.35 1.04 14.12
CA ARG A 57 -1.11 1.20 13.89
C ARG A 57 -1.84 -0.13 13.95
N ILE A 58 -1.24 -1.17 13.39
CA ILE A 58 -1.72 -2.54 13.47
C ILE A 58 -1.80 -3.04 14.92
N GLN A 59 -0.72 -2.87 15.70
CA GLN A 59 -0.68 -3.30 17.10
C GLN A 59 -1.68 -2.54 17.98
N ALA A 60 -1.92 -1.27 17.66
CA ALA A 60 -2.93 -0.45 18.31
C ALA A 60 -4.37 -0.73 17.85
N ASN A 61 -4.58 -1.70 16.96
CA ASN A 61 -5.89 -2.04 16.37
C ASN A 61 -6.61 -0.81 15.77
N ASP A 62 -5.86 0.05 15.07
CA ASP A 62 -6.44 1.21 14.38
C ASP A 62 -7.49 0.76 13.36
N ALA A 63 -8.76 1.06 13.66
CA ALA A 63 -9.91 0.63 12.87
C ALA A 63 -9.81 1.01 11.39
N ALA A 64 -9.32 2.21 11.06
CA ALA A 64 -9.24 2.66 9.68
C ALA A 64 -8.16 1.90 8.90
N VAL A 65 -6.97 1.76 9.50
CA VAL A 65 -5.86 1.01 8.89
C VAL A 65 -6.21 -0.46 8.73
N ILE A 66 -6.79 -1.08 9.77
CA ILE A 66 -7.20 -2.48 9.72
C ILE A 66 -8.30 -2.70 8.68
N ALA A 67 -9.31 -1.84 8.61
CA ALA A 67 -10.38 -1.95 7.62
C ALA A 67 -9.84 -1.87 6.18
N GLU A 68 -8.92 -0.95 5.91
CA GLU A 68 -8.33 -0.81 4.57
C GLU A 68 -7.43 -1.99 4.21
N LEU A 69 -6.60 -2.49 5.15
CA LEU A 69 -5.81 -3.71 4.93
C LEU A 69 -6.69 -4.94 4.66
N LYS A 70 -7.79 -5.12 5.42
CA LYS A 70 -8.78 -6.19 5.19
C LYS A 70 -9.44 -6.06 3.82
N ARG A 71 -9.80 -4.84 3.41
CA ARG A 71 -10.40 -4.59 2.08
C ARG A 71 -9.45 -5.00 0.97
N ILE A 72 -8.17 -4.62 1.07
CA ILE A 72 -7.17 -5.00 0.07
C ILE A 72 -6.90 -6.52 0.11
N LYS A 73 -6.78 -7.14 1.29
CA LYS A 73 -6.65 -8.60 1.46
C LYS A 73 -7.77 -9.34 0.71
N LYS A 74 -9.03 -8.91 0.86
CA LYS A 74 -10.18 -9.49 0.14
C LYS A 74 -10.06 -9.36 -1.38
N LEU A 75 -9.62 -8.22 -1.89
CA LEU A 75 -9.39 -8.02 -3.34
C LEU A 75 -8.29 -8.95 -3.88
N VAL A 76 -7.23 -9.17 -3.12
CA VAL A 76 -6.15 -10.09 -3.51
C VAL A 76 -6.65 -11.55 -3.53
N LEU A 77 -7.51 -11.92 -2.56
CA LEU A 77 -8.10 -13.26 -2.48
C LEU A 77 -9.19 -13.50 -3.52
N SER A 78 -9.79 -12.46 -4.12
CA SER A 78 -10.79 -12.59 -5.18
C SER A 78 -10.18 -12.84 -6.58
N ASP A 79 -8.92 -13.28 -6.64
CA ASP A 79 -8.14 -13.56 -7.84
C ASP A 79 -7.97 -12.38 -8.83
N LYS A 80 -8.28 -11.16 -8.40
CA LYS A 80 -8.05 -9.93 -9.18
C LYS A 80 -6.58 -9.49 -9.08
N GLN A 81 -6.09 -8.82 -10.12
CA GLN A 81 -4.81 -8.11 -10.05
C GLN A 81 -4.99 -6.83 -9.23
N VAL A 82 -4.36 -6.76 -8.06
CA VAL A 82 -4.39 -5.56 -7.22
C VAL A 82 -3.19 -4.67 -7.55
N ASN A 83 -3.47 -3.40 -7.81
CA ASN A 83 -2.42 -2.41 -8.05
C ASN A 83 -2.44 -1.37 -6.93
N LEU A 84 -1.36 -1.30 -6.16
CA LEU A 84 -1.15 -0.26 -5.18
C LEU A 84 -0.63 1.00 -5.88
N VAL A 85 -1.45 2.03 -5.95
CA VAL A 85 -1.16 3.24 -6.71
C VAL A 85 -0.52 4.30 -5.82
N CYS A 86 0.66 4.77 -6.21
CA CYS A 86 1.42 5.79 -5.48
C CYS A 86 2.17 6.74 -6.41
N TRP A 87 2.50 7.94 -5.93
CA TRP A 87 3.34 8.90 -6.68
C TRP A 87 4.84 8.62 -6.57
N CYS A 88 5.27 7.74 -5.65
CA CYS A 88 6.68 7.56 -5.31
C CYS A 88 7.44 6.61 -6.24
N THR A 89 6.81 5.53 -6.72
CA THR A 89 7.40 4.55 -7.65
C THR A 89 7.70 5.21 -9.01
N PRO A 90 8.78 4.90 -9.76
CA PRO A 90 9.69 3.75 -9.64
C PRO A 90 10.79 3.89 -8.59
N LYS A 91 10.94 5.07 -7.96
CA LYS A 91 11.88 5.22 -6.83
C LYS A 91 11.36 4.39 -5.63
N PRO A 92 12.21 4.08 -4.63
CA PRO A 92 11.76 3.40 -3.41
C PRO A 92 10.45 4.00 -2.88
N CYS A 93 9.49 3.11 -2.63
CA CYS A 93 8.09 3.42 -2.37
C CYS A 93 7.60 2.68 -1.14
N HIS A 94 6.78 3.35 -0.30
CA HIS A 94 6.20 2.73 0.88
C HIS A 94 5.19 1.61 0.53
N GLY A 95 4.70 1.58 -0.71
CA GLY A 95 3.84 0.52 -1.20
C GLY A 95 4.46 -0.88 -1.07
N GLU A 96 5.78 -1.01 -1.06
CA GLU A 96 6.46 -2.29 -0.83
C GLU A 96 6.19 -2.81 0.59
N ILE A 97 6.08 -1.91 1.57
CA ILE A 97 5.73 -2.27 2.94
C ILE A 97 4.27 -2.68 3.03
N VAL A 98 3.36 -1.96 2.35
CA VAL A 98 1.93 -2.31 2.29
C VAL A 98 1.73 -3.68 1.66
N LYS A 99 2.39 -3.94 0.52
CA LYS A 99 2.38 -5.22 -0.17
C LYS A 99 2.81 -6.35 0.77
N LYS A 100 3.98 -6.23 1.41
CA LYS A 100 4.49 -7.24 2.35
C LYS A 100 3.53 -7.48 3.51
N CYS A 101 2.90 -6.42 4.03
CA CYS A 101 1.92 -6.53 5.10
C CYS A 101 0.69 -7.35 4.67
N ILE A 102 0.17 -7.12 3.47
CA ILE A 102 -0.97 -7.87 2.93
C ILE A 102 -0.59 -9.33 2.69
N GLU A 103 0.59 -9.57 2.10
CA GLU A 103 1.08 -10.92 1.83
C GLU A 103 1.25 -11.75 3.11
N TRP A 104 1.78 -11.13 4.16
CA TRP A 104 1.88 -11.70 5.51
C TRP A 104 0.50 -11.95 6.12
N ALA A 105 -0.41 -10.97 6.06
CA ALA A 105 -1.75 -11.10 6.63
C ALA A 105 -2.58 -12.21 5.96
N ILE A 106 -2.33 -12.50 4.67
CA ILE A 106 -2.89 -13.67 3.98
C ILE A 106 -2.25 -14.96 4.48
N GLU A 107 -0.93 -14.99 4.63
CA GLU A 107 -0.18 -16.19 5.02
C GLU A 107 -0.51 -16.68 6.43
N VAL A 108 -0.68 -15.76 7.38
CA VAL A 108 -0.97 -16.07 8.78
C VAL A 108 -2.45 -15.92 9.14
N ASP A 109 -3.32 -15.75 8.15
CA ASP A 109 -4.74 -15.39 8.27
C ASP A 109 -5.04 -14.36 9.38
N LYS A 110 -4.38 -13.20 9.27
CA LYS A 110 -4.53 -12.11 10.23
C LYS A 110 -5.44 -11.01 9.70
N PHE A 111 -6.21 -10.45 10.64
CA PHE A 111 -7.30 -9.47 10.45
C PHE A 111 -8.45 -10.03 9.61
#